data_AF-A0A9J6ETM5-F1
#
_entry.id   AF-A0A9J6ETM5-F1
#
_cell.length_a   1.000
_cell.length_b   1.000
_cell.length_c   1.000
_cell.angle_alpha   90.00
_cell.angle_beta   90.00
_cell.angle_gamma   90.00
#
_symmetry.space_group_name_H-M   'P 1'
#
loop_
_entity.id
_entity.type
_entity.pdbx_description
1 polymer ?
#
loop_
_entity_poly.entity_id
_entity_poly.type
_entity_poly.pdbx_seq_one_letter_code
_entity_poly.pdbx_strand_id
1 'polypeptide(L)'
;MDQNISKYRTAIREKKCYSSLFTYLLDASVNNALQLYKLKNGNIEHLCFRRSIAMAYLKKYGCKPSRGKARQSAIQAVSRFDRTDHIVIPQAKQKRCAHCHEKTTTRCEKCDVGVHVKCFKVYYTRT
;
A
#
# COMPACT_ATOMS: atom_id res chain seq x y z
N MET A 1 9.60 -21.40 20.47
CA MET A 1 10.06 -20.00 20.32
C MET A 1 10.88 -19.84 19.03
N ASP A 2 11.94 -20.64 18.86
CA ASP A 2 12.88 -20.55 17.74
C ASP A 2 12.23 -20.73 16.34
N GLN A 3 11.32 -21.69 16.18
CA GLN A 3 10.67 -21.94 14.88
C GLN A 3 9.85 -20.75 14.36
N ASN A 4 9.21 -19.97 15.24
CA ASN A 4 8.44 -18.78 14.84
C ASN A 4 9.36 -17.59 14.51
N ILE A 5 10.47 -17.46 15.25
CA ILE A 5 11.50 -16.45 14.99
C ILE A 5 12.16 -16.72 13.64
N SER A 6 12.52 -17.98 13.35
CA SER A 6 13.13 -18.38 12.08
C SER A 6 12.21 -18.10 10.87
N LYS A 7 10.92 -18.43 10.97
CA LYS A 7 9.92 -18.21 9.89
C LYS A 7 9.71 -16.74 9.53
N TYR A 8 9.81 -15.84 10.50
CA TYR A 8 9.53 -14.42 10.32
C TYR A 8 10.76 -13.55 10.62
N ARG A 9 11.96 -14.09 10.45
CA ARG A 9 13.20 -13.38 10.78
C ARG A 9 13.34 -12.08 10.01
N THR A 10 13.63 -10.99 10.72
CA THR A 10 13.92 -9.68 10.14
C THR A 10 15.36 -9.68 9.63
N ALA A 11 15.54 -10.02 8.35
CA ALA A 11 16.85 -10.04 7.71
C ALA A 11 17.18 -8.68 7.07
N ILE A 12 17.78 -7.79 7.85
CA ILE A 12 18.35 -6.53 7.34
C ILE A 12 19.85 -6.74 7.14
N ARG A 13 20.33 -6.50 5.92
CA ARG A 13 21.76 -6.60 5.62
C ARG A 13 22.46 -5.31 6.04
N GLU A 14 23.17 -5.35 7.16
CA GLU A 14 24.01 -4.25 7.62
C GLU A 14 25.47 -4.67 7.71
N LYS A 15 26.39 -3.69 7.69
CA LYS A 15 27.84 -3.93 7.86
C LYS A 15 28.25 -4.12 9.31
N LYS A 16 27.38 -3.76 10.26
CA LYS A 16 27.71 -3.75 11.69
C LYS A 16 27.46 -5.11 12.31
N CYS A 17 28.44 -5.65 13.02
CA CYS A 17 28.38 -7.00 13.61
C CYS A 17 27.21 -7.19 14.60
N TYR A 18 26.83 -6.13 15.33
CA TYR A 18 25.73 -6.17 16.31
C TYR A 18 24.33 -6.09 15.70
N SER A 19 24.22 -5.81 14.40
CA SER A 19 22.93 -5.67 13.73
C SER A 19 22.09 -6.95 13.77
N SER A 20 22.76 -8.10 13.64
CA SER A 20 22.13 -9.42 13.76
C SER A 20 21.55 -9.67 15.15
N LEU A 21 22.23 -9.20 16.21
CA LEU A 21 21.73 -9.29 17.57
C LEU A 21 20.52 -8.37 17.79
N PHE A 22 20.60 -7.14 17.29
CA PHE A 22 19.51 -6.17 17.42
C PHE A 22 18.22 -6.64 16.72
N THR A 23 18.33 -7.10 15.48
CA THR A 23 17.20 -7.66 14.71
C THR A 23 16.60 -8.90 15.39
N TYR A 24 17.45 -9.77 15.95
CA TYR A 24 16.99 -10.91 16.74
C TYR A 24 16.23 -10.50 18.00
N LEU A 25 16.73 -9.53 18.77
CA LEU A 25 16.06 -9.02 19.98
C LEU A 25 14.68 -8.43 19.64
N LEU A 26 14.58 -7.70 18.53
CA LEU A 26 13.30 -7.21 18.03
C LEU A 26 12.34 -8.35 17.72
N ASP A 27 12.78 -9.36 16.95
CA ASP A 27 11.94 -10.51 16.61
C ASP A 27 11.50 -11.31 17.85
N ALA A 28 12.38 -11.47 18.85
CA ALA A 28 12.06 -12.11 20.11
C ALA A 28 11.04 -11.30 20.93
N SER A 29 11.20 -9.97 21.01
CA SER A 29 10.26 -9.09 21.71
C SER A 29 8.85 -9.15 21.12
N VAL A 30 8.73 -9.19 19.78
CA VAL A 30 7.45 -9.32 19.07
C VAL A 30 6.80 -10.69 19.34
N ASN A 31 7.60 -11.76 19.36
CA ASN A 31 7.09 -13.09 19.70
C ASN A 31 6.56 -13.17 21.15
N ASN A 32 7.28 -12.57 22.09
CA ASN A 32 6.85 -12.50 23.49
C ASN A 32 5.55 -11.69 23.65
N ALA A 33 5.48 -10.53 22.98
CA ALA A 33 4.26 -9.72 22.94
C ALA A 33 3.07 -10.48 22.34
N LEU A 34 3.29 -11.31 21.31
CA LEU A 34 2.25 -12.16 20.76
C LEU A 34 1.76 -13.20 21.77
N GLN A 35 2.66 -13.83 22.53
CA GLN A 35 2.23 -14.80 23.56
C GLN A 35 1.36 -14.13 24.63
N LEU A 36 1.77 -12.95 25.11
CA LEU A 36 0.97 -12.17 26.04
C LEU A 36 -0.40 -11.77 25.47
N TYR A 37 -0.44 -11.38 24.19
CA TYR A 37 -1.69 -11.07 23.51
C TYR A 37 -2.59 -12.31 23.42
N LYS A 38 -2.05 -13.48 23.11
CA LYS A 38 -2.80 -14.73 23.01
C LYS A 38 -3.42 -15.15 24.35
N LEU A 39 -2.72 -14.91 25.45
CA LEU A 39 -3.21 -15.19 26.80
C LEU A 39 -4.41 -14.33 27.18
N LYS A 40 -4.50 -13.08 26.69
CA LYS A 40 -5.51 -12.11 27.12
C LYS A 40 -6.67 -11.92 26.12
N ASN A 41 -6.37 -11.89 24.82
CA ASN A 41 -7.28 -11.38 23.78
C ASN A 41 -7.66 -12.44 22.73
N GLY A 42 -7.19 -13.68 22.88
CA GLY A 42 -7.47 -14.79 21.96
C GLY A 42 -6.41 -14.99 20.88
N ASN A 43 -6.65 -15.95 19.98
CA ASN A 43 -5.65 -16.39 19.01
C ASN A 43 -5.61 -15.48 17.77
N ILE A 44 -4.43 -14.90 17.50
CA ILE A 44 -4.15 -14.15 16.27
C ILE A 44 -2.96 -14.77 15.54
N GLU A 45 -3.01 -14.75 14.21
CA GLU A 45 -1.87 -15.13 13.38
C GLU A 45 -0.70 -14.16 13.58
N HIS A 46 0.52 -14.70 13.66
CA HIS A 46 1.73 -13.92 13.92
C HIS A 46 1.97 -12.82 12.85
N LEU A 47 1.63 -13.09 11.59
CA LEU A 47 1.72 -12.12 10.50
C LEU A 47 0.75 -10.95 10.68
N CYS A 48 -0.51 -11.24 11.02
CA CYS A 48 -1.55 -10.23 11.27
C CYS A 48 -1.18 -9.35 12.47
N PHE A 49 -0.63 -9.93 13.53
CA PHE A 49 -0.13 -9.20 14.69
C PHE A 49 1.01 -8.23 14.30
N ARG A 50 2.00 -8.70 13.54
CA ARG A 50 3.10 -7.86 13.04
C ARG A 50 2.64 -6.72 12.15
N ARG A 51 1.71 -6.97 11.24
CA ARG A 51 1.11 -5.93 10.39
C ARG A 51 0.41 -4.87 11.23
N SER A 52 -0.32 -5.29 12.26
CA SER A 52 -1.02 -4.38 13.17
C SER A 52 -0.05 -3.48 13.93
N ILE A 53 1.05 -4.03 14.42
CA ILE A 53 2.14 -3.26 15.05
C ILE A 53 2.72 -2.25 14.05
N ALA A 54 3.14 -2.71 12.86
CA ALA A 54 3.73 -1.83 11.86
C ALA A 54 2.79 -0.68 11.46
N MET A 55 1.50 -0.98 11.27
CA MET A 55 0.48 0.03 10.97
C MET A 55 0.26 1.02 12.12
N ALA A 56 0.26 0.56 13.37
CA ALA A 56 0.15 1.43 14.53
C ALA A 56 1.35 2.40 14.63
N TYR A 57 2.57 1.91 14.43
CA TYR A 57 3.77 2.75 14.42
C TYR A 57 3.78 3.72 13.23
N LEU A 58 3.41 3.27 12.03
CA LEU A 58 3.29 4.14 10.86
C LEU A 58 2.21 5.20 11.04
N LYS A 59 1.08 4.89 11.69
CA LYS A 59 0.02 5.86 11.96
C LYS A 59 0.45 6.90 13.00
N LYS A 60 1.23 6.48 14.01
CA LYS A 60 1.65 7.34 15.12
C LYS A 60 2.89 8.19 14.79
N TYR A 61 3.85 7.64 14.07
CA TYR A 61 5.16 8.25 13.82
C TYR A 61 5.50 8.39 12.32
N GLY A 62 4.66 7.89 11.42
CA GLY A 62 4.92 7.96 9.99
C GLY A 62 4.74 9.36 9.46
N CYS A 63 5.78 9.90 8.83
CA CYS A 63 5.68 11.08 7.99
C CYS A 63 5.17 10.68 6.60
N LYS A 64 4.36 11.54 5.99
CA LYS A 64 4.03 11.40 4.57
C LYS A 64 5.34 11.40 3.77
N PRO A 65 5.55 10.45 2.84
CA PRO A 65 6.79 10.42 2.07
C PRO A 65 6.97 11.75 1.34
N SER A 66 8.10 12.43 1.58
CA SER A 66 8.43 13.73 0.99
C SER A 66 8.67 13.65 -0.53
N ARG A 67 9.02 12.46 -1.03
CA ARG A 67 9.31 12.19 -2.44
C ARG A 67 8.49 11.00 -2.96
N GLY A 68 7.91 11.18 -4.15
CA GLY A 68 7.08 10.19 -4.83
C GLY A 68 5.59 10.53 -4.79
N LYS A 69 4.85 10.15 -5.84
CA LYS A 69 3.38 10.23 -5.80
C LYS A 69 2.88 9.33 -4.66
N ALA A 70 1.99 9.85 -3.83
CA ALA A 70 1.26 9.01 -2.89
C ALA A 70 0.67 7.83 -3.65
N ARG A 71 0.99 6.60 -3.21
CA ARG A 71 0.40 5.40 -3.78
C ARG A 71 -1.09 5.47 -3.44
N GLN A 72 -1.93 5.77 -4.43
CA GLN A 72 -3.38 5.78 -4.24
C GLN A 72 -3.76 4.40 -3.73
N SER A 73 -4.39 4.34 -2.56
CA SER A 73 -4.88 3.09 -2.00
C SER A 73 -5.80 2.41 -3.01
N ALA A 74 -5.72 1.08 -3.13
CA ALA A 74 -6.55 0.25 -4.04
C ALA A 74 -8.07 0.45 -3.87
N ILE A 75 -8.49 1.21 -2.85
CA ILE A 75 -9.84 1.71 -2.59
C ILE A 75 -10.41 2.49 -3.80
N GLN A 76 -9.58 3.03 -4.71
CA GLN A 76 -10.05 3.70 -5.94
C GLN A 76 -10.66 2.79 -7.02
N ALA A 77 -10.61 1.46 -6.88
CA ALA A 77 -11.18 0.57 -7.89
C ALA A 77 -12.72 0.63 -7.93
N VAL A 78 -13.37 0.98 -6.82
CA VAL A 78 -14.84 0.97 -6.70
C VAL A 78 -15.48 2.16 -7.41
N SER A 79 -14.80 3.32 -7.50
CA SER A 79 -15.31 4.53 -8.18
C SER A 79 -15.02 4.59 -9.69
N ARG A 80 -14.41 3.54 -10.26
CA ARG A 80 -14.08 3.48 -11.70
C ARG A 80 -15.30 3.18 -12.57
N PHE A 81 -16.31 2.48 -12.05
CA PHE A 81 -17.45 1.98 -12.83
C PHE A 81 -18.78 2.60 -12.37
N ASP A 82 -18.75 3.86 -11.97
CA ASP A 82 -19.97 4.59 -11.66
C ASP A 82 -20.68 4.92 -12.98
N ARG A 83 -21.95 4.53 -13.11
CA ARG A 83 -22.78 4.78 -14.30
C ARG A 83 -23.09 6.27 -14.55
N THR A 84 -22.53 7.17 -13.75
CA THR A 84 -22.83 8.61 -13.79
C THR A 84 -21.56 9.47 -13.66
N ASP A 85 -21.52 10.50 -14.51
CA ASP A 85 -20.73 11.73 -14.44
C ASP A 85 -19.21 11.64 -14.63
N HIS A 86 -18.75 10.81 -15.58
CA HIS A 86 -17.39 10.95 -16.09
C HIS A 86 -17.40 11.92 -17.29
N ILE A 87 -16.76 13.08 -17.17
CA ILE A 87 -16.60 14.07 -18.25
C ILE A 87 -15.12 14.20 -18.60
N VAL A 88 -14.80 14.29 -19.90
CA VAL A 88 -13.42 14.46 -20.39
C VAL A 88 -13.15 15.95 -20.60
N ILE A 89 -12.15 16.47 -19.88
CA ILE A 89 -11.74 17.87 -19.94
C ILE A 89 -10.28 17.95 -20.43
N PRO A 90 -9.92 18.96 -21.26
CA PRO A 90 -8.52 19.22 -21.61
C PRO A 90 -7.68 19.62 -20.39
N GLN A 91 -6.40 19.29 -20.41
CA GLN A 91 -5.42 19.58 -19.37
C GLN A 91 -4.12 20.10 -20.01
N ALA A 92 -3.54 21.13 -19.40
CA ALA A 92 -2.27 21.73 -19.86
C ALA A 92 -1.07 20.77 -19.72
N LYS A 93 -1.07 19.91 -18.70
CA LYS A 93 0.00 18.92 -18.45
C LYS A 93 -0.34 17.59 -19.12
N GLN A 94 0.61 17.05 -19.90
CA GLN A 94 0.47 15.73 -20.49
C GLN A 94 0.48 14.64 -19.41
N LYS A 95 -0.52 13.75 -19.45
CA LYS A 95 -0.59 12.51 -18.67
C LYS A 95 -0.50 11.30 -19.61
N ARG A 96 -0.40 10.09 -19.04
CA ARG A 96 -0.55 8.84 -19.80
C ARG A 96 -2.01 8.39 -19.75
N CYS A 97 -2.52 7.90 -20.87
CA CYS A 97 -3.83 7.27 -20.96
C CYS A 97 -3.89 6.00 -20.10
N ALA A 98 -4.94 5.83 -19.31
CA ALA A 98 -5.09 4.64 -18.49
C ALA A 98 -5.52 3.38 -19.27
N HIS A 99 -5.93 3.52 -20.54
CA HIS A 99 -6.31 2.40 -21.40
C HIS A 99 -5.19 1.98 -22.36
N CYS A 100 -4.65 2.91 -23.17
CA CYS A 100 -3.61 2.60 -24.16
C CYS A 100 -2.18 2.98 -23.72
N HIS A 101 -2.01 3.62 -22.56
CA HIS A 101 -0.71 4.04 -22.02
C HIS A 101 0.12 5.05 -22.85
N GLU A 102 -0.44 5.56 -23.94
CA GLU A 102 0.12 6.66 -24.75
C GLU A 102 -0.07 8.04 -24.07
N LYS A 103 0.63 9.06 -24.59
CA LYS A 103 0.52 10.44 -24.09
C LYS A 103 -0.84 11.05 -24.44
N THR A 104 -1.40 11.79 -23.50
CA THR A 104 -2.74 12.37 -23.56
C THR A 104 -2.75 13.75 -22.92
N THR A 105 -3.48 14.70 -23.52
CA THR A 105 -3.76 16.03 -22.98
C THR A 105 -5.17 16.16 -22.38
N THR A 106 -5.93 15.07 -22.30
CA THR A 106 -7.29 15.02 -21.76
C THR A 106 -7.38 14.15 -20.49
N ARG A 107 -8.21 14.56 -19.53
CA ARG A 107 -8.42 13.80 -18.28
C ARG A 107 -9.91 13.70 -17.96
N CYS A 108 -10.28 12.69 -17.18
CA CYS A 108 -11.59 12.66 -16.55
C CYS A 108 -11.64 13.63 -15.36
N GLU A 109 -12.67 14.48 -15.29
CA GLU A 109 -12.86 15.43 -14.19
C GLU A 109 -13.04 14.74 -12.83
N LYS A 110 -13.90 13.71 -12.79
CA LYS A 110 -14.26 12.97 -11.58
C LYS A 110 -13.11 12.12 -11.02
N CYS A 111 -12.34 11.45 -11.89
CA CYS A 111 -11.29 10.51 -11.45
C CYS A 111 -9.87 11.12 -11.46
N ASP A 112 -9.68 12.28 -12.09
CA ASP A 112 -8.36 12.85 -12.42
C ASP A 112 -7.42 11.89 -13.19
N VAL A 113 -7.99 10.90 -13.88
CA VAL A 113 -7.27 9.92 -14.71
C VAL A 113 -7.12 10.44 -16.13
N GLY A 114 -5.92 10.34 -16.70
CA GLY A 114 -5.67 10.66 -18.10
C GLY A 114 -6.34 9.63 -19.02
N VAL A 115 -7.15 10.08 -19.98
CA VAL A 115 -7.87 9.21 -20.91
C VAL A 115 -8.13 9.94 -22.22
N HIS A 116 -7.83 9.32 -23.37
CA HIS A 116 -8.22 9.89 -24.67
C HIS A 116 -9.72 9.84 -24.86
N VAL A 117 -10.25 10.75 -25.68
CA VAL A 117 -11.66 10.74 -26.12
C VAL A 117 -12.04 9.39 -26.76
N LYS A 118 -11.15 8.79 -27.58
CA LYS A 118 -11.36 7.46 -28.20
C LYS A 118 -11.41 6.32 -27.17
N CYS A 119 -10.60 6.39 -26.12
CA CYS A 119 -10.47 5.35 -25.11
C CYS A 119 -11.49 5.50 -23.97
N PHE A 120 -12.20 6.63 -23.92
CA PHE A 120 -13.08 6.98 -22.82
C PHE A 120 -14.19 5.95 -22.62
N LYS A 121 -14.94 5.63 -23.69
CA LYS A 121 -16.03 4.65 -23.60
C LYS A 121 -15.50 3.29 -23.11
N VAL A 122 -14.45 2.77 -23.76
CA VAL A 122 -13.85 1.46 -23.43
C VAL A 122 -13.35 1.38 -21.99
N TYR A 123 -12.81 2.49 -21.44
CA TYR A 123 -12.24 2.48 -20.10
C TYR A 123 -13.29 2.43 -18.98
N TYR A 124 -14.47 3.03 -19.21
CA TYR A 124 -15.56 3.19 -18.24
C TYR A 124 -16.75 2.23 -18.47
N THR A 125 -16.83 1.55 -19.61
CA THR A 125 -17.82 0.48 -19.85
C THR A 125 -17.32 -0.85 -19.27
N ARG A 126 -18.14 -1.49 -18.44
CA ARG A 126 -17.90 -2.85 -17.95
C ARG A 126 -18.33 -3.84 -19.04
N THR A 127 -17.37 -4.58 -19.62
CA THR A 127 -17.65 -5.86 -20.30
C THR A 127 -17.93 -6.93 -19.26
#